data_AF-A0A940TRM5-F1
#
_entry.id   AF-A0A940TRM5-F1
#
_cell.length_a   1.000
_cell.length_b   1.000
_cell.length_c   1.000
_cell.angle_alpha   90.00
_cell.angle_beta   90.00
_cell.angle_gamma   90.00
#
_symmetry.space_group_name_H-M   'P 1'
#
loop_
_entity.id
_entity.type
_entity.pdbx_description
1 polymer ?
#
loop_
_entity_poly.entity_id
_entity_poly.type
_entity_poly.pdbx_seq_one_letter_code
_entity_poly.pdbx_strand_id
1 'polypeptide(L)'
;VNEKKEYLASYRCLYLRPSFFARQWTVVLGESKSDVLAPAAKFKKIFPLVLLMSLWVVVLLSIVQIRRSLVPLEKLQEGTRRIAEQDFNSPVIIKSGDEFEELAASFNSMASRLGKQFNTLITLNEIDRAILSSLETEKIVEVMLT
;
A
#
# COMPACT_ATOMS: atom_id res chain seq x y z
N VAL A 1 -24.70 23.46 -47.60
CA VAL A 1 -25.06 23.34 -46.16
C VAL A 1 -24.26 24.41 -45.43
N ASN A 2 -24.94 25.49 -45.01
CA ASN A 2 -24.32 26.74 -44.59
C ASN A 2 -24.14 26.72 -43.06
N GLU A 3 -22.93 26.53 -42.57
CA GLU A 3 -22.64 26.51 -41.13
C GLU A 3 -22.90 27.89 -40.53
N LYS A 4 -23.99 28.01 -39.75
CA LYS A 4 -24.28 29.19 -38.93
C LYS A 4 -23.21 29.28 -37.84
N LYS A 5 -22.14 30.02 -38.11
CA LYS A 5 -21.19 30.44 -37.08
C LYS A 5 -21.93 31.37 -36.12
N GLU A 6 -21.99 30.99 -34.85
CA GLU A 6 -22.57 31.83 -33.81
C GLU A 6 -21.55 32.91 -33.43
N TYR A 7 -21.95 34.18 -33.54
CA TYR A 7 -21.12 35.32 -33.19
C TYR A 7 -21.62 35.90 -31.87
N LEU A 8 -20.70 36.21 -30.95
CA LEU A 8 -21.01 37.06 -29.83
C LEU A 8 -20.78 38.49 -30.28
N ALA A 9 -21.87 39.24 -30.38
CA ALA A 9 -21.83 40.65 -30.71
C ALA A 9 -21.97 41.48 -29.42
N SER A 10 -20.99 42.34 -29.15
CA SER A 10 -21.15 43.41 -28.17
C SER A 10 -21.37 44.71 -28.94
N TYR A 11 -22.35 45.50 -28.51
CA TYR A 11 -22.58 46.83 -29.08
C TYR A 11 -22.31 47.89 -28.02
N ARG A 12 -21.63 48.97 -28.42
CA ARG A 12 -21.49 50.17 -27.60
C ARG A 12 -21.91 51.38 -28.42
N CYS A 13 -22.80 52.20 -27.85
CA CYS A 13 -23.21 53.45 -28.46
C CYS A 13 -22.24 54.56 -28.04
N LEU A 14 -21.62 55.23 -29.01
CA LEU A 14 -20.83 56.43 -28.80
C LEU A 14 -21.75 57.64 -28.96
N TYR A 15 -21.86 58.43 -27.89
CA TYR A 15 -22.63 59.68 -27.88
C TYR A 15 -21.76 60.83 -28.40
N LEU A 16 -21.78 61.08 -29.73
CA LEU A 16 -20.99 62.13 -30.38
C LEU A 16 -21.68 63.51 -30.43
N ARG A 17 -22.86 63.68 -29.83
CA ARG A 17 -23.62 64.94 -29.84
C ARG A 17 -22.86 66.17 -29.32
N PRO A 18 -22.08 66.10 -28.22
CA PRO A 18 -21.51 67.32 -27.63
C PRO A 18 -20.44 68.00 -28.50
N SER A 19 -19.78 67.26 -29.39
CA SER A 19 -18.60 67.75 -30.12
C SER A 19 -18.73 67.70 -31.64
N PHE A 20 -19.61 66.85 -32.19
CA PHE A 20 -19.68 66.61 -33.64
C PHE A 20 -21.07 66.79 -34.26
N PHE A 21 -22.10 67.17 -33.48
CA PHE A 21 -23.51 67.33 -33.94
C PHE A 21 -24.07 66.17 -34.80
N ALA A 22 -23.44 64.98 -34.73
CA ALA A 22 -23.81 63.82 -35.53
C ALA A 22 -24.76 62.89 -34.74
N ARG A 23 -25.55 62.09 -35.48
CA ARG A 23 -26.45 61.06 -34.91
C ARG A 23 -25.63 59.99 -34.18
N GLN A 24 -26.17 59.36 -33.15
CA GLN A 24 -25.45 58.35 -32.35
C GLN A 24 -24.92 57.19 -33.22
N TRP A 25 -23.63 56.88 -33.12
CA TRP A 25 -23.03 55.75 -33.81
C TRP A 25 -22.96 54.54 -32.86
N THR A 26 -23.48 53.40 -33.31
CA THR A 26 -23.40 52.13 -32.60
C THR A 26 -22.27 51.32 -33.20
N VAL A 27 -21.20 51.11 -32.45
CA VAL A 27 -20.11 50.22 -32.86
C VAL A 27 -20.47 48.81 -32.41
N VAL A 28 -20.45 47.86 -33.34
CA VAL A 28 -20.73 46.44 -33.07
C VAL A 28 -19.45 45.66 -33.32
N LEU A 29 -18.88 45.06 -32.28
CA LEU A 29 -17.81 44.07 -32.42
C LEU A 29 -18.44 42.68 -32.40
N GLY A 30 -18.24 41.91 -33.47
CA GLY A 30 -18.61 40.51 -33.53
C GLY A 30 -17.37 39.64 -33.52
N GLU A 31 -17.12 38.92 -32.42
CA GLU A 31 -16.14 37.84 -32.41
C GLU A 31 -16.85 36.49 -32.59
N SER A 32 -16.21 35.57 -33.31
CA SER A 32 -16.76 34.23 -33.49
C SER A 32 -16.63 33.45 -32.19
N LYS A 33 -17.73 32.83 -31.72
CA LYS A 33 -17.71 32.00 -30.49
C LYS A 33 -16.66 30.89 -30.56
N SER A 34 -16.30 30.43 -31.75
CA SER A 34 -15.29 29.39 -31.95
C SER A 34 -13.90 29.79 -31.46
N ASP A 35 -13.54 31.07 -31.54
CA ASP A 35 -12.22 31.57 -31.11
C ASP A 35 -12.19 31.83 -29.60
N VAL A 36 -13.29 32.34 -29.04
CA VAL A 36 -13.43 32.58 -27.59
C VAL A 36 -13.50 31.26 -26.81
N LEU A 37 -14.12 30.21 -27.38
CA LEU A 37 -14.20 28.87 -26.77
C LEU A 37 -13.06 27.93 -27.18
N ALA A 38 -12.14 28.33 -28.06
CA ALA A 38 -11.03 27.49 -28.49
C ALA A 38 -10.16 26.98 -27.30
N PRO A 39 -9.86 27.78 -26.26
CA PRO A 39 -9.18 27.30 -25.06
C PRO A 39 -10.01 26.26 -24.27
N ALA A 40 -11.33 26.45 -24.18
CA ALA A 40 -12.24 25.53 -23.50
C ALA A 40 -12.38 24.18 -24.23
N ALA A 41 -12.31 24.19 -25.57
CA ALA A 41 -12.32 22.98 -26.38
C ALA A 41 -11.06 22.12 -26.17
N LYS A 42 -9.88 22.74 -26.06
CA LYS A 42 -8.63 22.02 -25.70
C LYS A 42 -8.70 21.45 -24.28
N PHE A 43 -9.24 22.21 -23.33
CA PHE A 43 -9.45 21.75 -21.96
C PHE A 43 -10.33 20.50 -21.91
N LYS A 44 -11.44 20.47 -22.65
CA LYS A 44 -12.36 19.31 -22.70
C LYS A 44 -11.68 18.01 -23.16
N LYS A 45 -10.61 18.10 -23.96
CA LYS A 45 -9.86 16.92 -24.44
C LYS A 45 -8.73 16.50 -23.48
N ILE A 46 -8.03 17.46 -22.88
CA ILE A 46 -6.88 17.20 -21.99
C ILE A 46 -7.35 16.82 -20.58
N PHE A 47 -8.44 17.43 -20.09
CA PHE A 47 -8.98 17.20 -18.76
C PHE A 47 -9.28 15.71 -18.45
N PRO A 48 -10.02 14.95 -19.28
CA PRO A 48 -10.26 13.53 -18.99
C PRO A 48 -8.97 12.70 -19.04
N LEU A 49 -8.00 13.07 -19.88
CA LEU A 49 -6.70 12.39 -19.95
C LEU A 49 -5.91 12.57 -18.66
N VAL A 50 -5.84 13.81 -18.14
CA VAL A 50 -5.15 14.11 -16.88
C VAL A 50 -5.86 13.45 -15.69
N LEU A 51 -7.19 13.47 -15.67
CA LEU A 51 -7.99 12.81 -14.64
C LEU A 51 -7.79 11.29 -14.65
N LEU A 52 -7.75 10.68 -15.83
CA LEU A 52 -7.47 9.26 -15.97
C LEU A 52 -6.04 8.96 -15.50
N MET A 53 -5.05 9.73 -15.94
CA MET A 53 -3.65 9.56 -15.54
C MET A 53 -3.46 9.70 -14.02
N SER A 54 -4.12 10.68 -13.38
CA SER A 54 -4.03 10.84 -11.92
C SER A 54 -4.67 9.65 -11.18
N LEU A 55 -5.82 9.17 -11.64
CA LEU A 55 -6.46 7.98 -11.09
C LEU A 55 -5.57 6.75 -11.24
N TRP A 56 -4.94 6.57 -12.40
CA TRP A 56 -4.00 5.48 -12.64
C TRP A 56 -2.82 5.51 -11.66
N VAL A 57 -2.24 6.68 -11.41
CA VAL A 57 -1.15 6.83 -10.45
C VAL A 57 -1.60 6.44 -9.04
N VAL A 58 -2.78 6.90 -8.61
CA VAL A 58 -3.33 6.56 -7.28
C VAL A 58 -3.54 5.06 -7.14
N VAL A 59 -4.12 4.40 -8.15
CA VAL A 59 -4.33 2.94 -8.13
C VAL A 59 -3.00 2.19 -8.06
N LEU A 60 -2.02 2.58 -8.87
CA LEU A 60 -0.69 1.95 -8.85
C LEU A 60 -0.01 2.10 -7.49
N LEU A 61 0.02 3.32 -6.93
CA LEU A 61 0.60 3.57 -5.61
C LEU A 61 -0.13 2.79 -4.51
N SER A 62 -1.46 2.71 -4.58
CA SER A 62 -2.27 1.95 -3.64
C SER A 62 -1.90 0.46 -3.66
N ILE A 63 -1.83 -0.15 -4.85
CA ILE A 63 -1.47 -1.56 -5.00
C ILE A 63 -0.06 -1.83 -4.46
N VAL A 64 0.90 -0.95 -4.78
CA VAL A 64 2.27 -1.08 -4.29
C VAL A 64 2.32 -0.99 -2.76
N GLN A 65 1.63 -0.02 -2.16
CA GLN A 65 1.60 0.17 -0.72
C GLN A 65 0.94 -1.02 -0.01
N ILE A 66 -0.21 -1.48 -0.51
CA ILE A 66 -0.93 -2.66 0.01
C ILE A 66 -0.01 -3.88 0.01
N ARG A 67 0.67 -4.17 -1.11
CA ARG A 67 1.59 -5.31 -1.19
C ARG A 67 2.78 -5.16 -0.25
N ARG A 68 3.33 -3.95 -0.12
CA ARG A 68 4.46 -3.67 0.78
C ARG A 68 4.12 -3.94 2.25
N SER A 69 2.87 -3.73 2.68
CA SER A 69 2.45 -4.00 4.05
C SER A 69 1.91 -5.42 4.28
N LEU A 70 1.07 -5.94 3.38
CA LEU A 70 0.39 -7.23 3.57
C LEU A 70 1.31 -8.43 3.38
N VAL A 71 2.27 -8.37 2.45
CA VAL A 71 3.16 -9.51 2.18
C VAL A 71 4.07 -9.83 3.38
N PRO A 72 4.73 -8.85 4.03
CA PRO A 72 5.48 -9.13 5.26
C PRO A 72 4.59 -9.62 6.40
N LEU A 73 3.37 -9.07 6.52
CA LEU A 73 2.42 -9.47 7.56
C LEU A 73 1.99 -10.94 7.42
N GLU A 74 1.65 -11.37 6.20
CA GLU A 74 1.29 -12.76 5.92
C GLU A 74 2.44 -13.72 6.21
N LYS A 75 3.68 -13.33 5.88
CA LYS A 75 4.87 -14.13 6.23
C LYS A 75 5.07 -14.28 7.74
N LEU A 76 4.82 -13.24 8.51
CA LEU A 76 4.89 -13.29 9.98
C LEU A 76 3.74 -14.13 10.56
N GLN A 77 2.54 -14.02 10.01
CA GLN A 77 1.40 -14.85 10.39
C GLN A 77 1.69 -16.32 10.17
N GLU A 78 2.21 -16.67 8.99
CA GLU A 78 2.60 -18.04 8.67
C GLU A 78 3.75 -18.53 9.56
N GLY A 79 4.74 -17.69 9.83
CA GLY A 79 5.78 -18.00 10.81
C GLY A 79 5.22 -18.27 12.21
N THR A 80 4.23 -17.49 12.64
CA THR A 80 3.57 -17.66 13.94
C THR A 80 2.82 -18.99 14.00
N ARG A 81 2.15 -19.38 12.91
CA ARG A 81 1.48 -20.67 12.80
C ARG A 81 2.47 -21.84 12.91
N ARG A 82 3.62 -21.77 12.23
CA ARG A 82 4.68 -22.78 12.34
C ARG A 82 5.21 -22.92 13.77
N ILE A 83 5.40 -21.81 14.48
CA ILE A 83 5.79 -21.82 15.90
C ILE A 83 4.74 -22.53 16.76
N ALA A 84 3.45 -22.30 16.49
CA ALA A 84 2.37 -22.99 17.20
C ALA A 84 2.36 -24.51 16.96
N GLU A 85 2.83 -24.93 15.78
CA GLU A 85 3.04 -26.34 15.42
C GLU A 85 4.41 -26.87 15.91
N GLN A 86 5.12 -26.14 16.78
CA GLN A 86 6.42 -26.46 17.36
C GLN A 86 7.58 -26.52 16.34
N ASP A 87 7.40 -25.97 15.14
CA ASP A 87 8.50 -25.77 14.19
C ASP A 87 9.22 -24.45 14.45
N PHE A 88 10.36 -24.54 15.16
CA PHE A 88 11.24 -23.40 15.45
C PHE A 88 12.41 -23.26 14.47
N ASN A 89 12.57 -24.19 13.52
CA ASN A 89 13.73 -24.25 12.63
C ASN A 89 13.54 -23.46 11.32
N SER A 90 12.34 -22.91 11.11
CA SER A 90 11.94 -22.22 9.89
C SER A 90 11.84 -20.69 10.09
N PRO A 91 12.96 -19.92 9.96
CA PRO A 91 12.97 -18.48 10.22
C PRO A 91 12.15 -17.70 9.18
N VAL A 92 11.55 -16.59 9.61
CA VAL A 92 10.84 -15.66 8.72
C VAL A 92 11.85 -14.70 8.10
N ILE A 93 11.98 -14.73 6.76
CA ILE A 93 12.90 -13.87 6.02
C ILE A 93 12.12 -12.74 5.34
N ILE A 94 12.31 -11.52 5.84
CA ILE A 94 11.79 -10.28 5.30
C ILE A 94 12.99 -9.37 5.01
N LYS A 95 13.07 -8.84 3.78
CA LYS A 95 14.13 -7.92 3.32
C LYS A 95 13.43 -6.68 2.76
N SER A 96 13.02 -5.79 3.65
CA SER A 96 12.25 -4.58 3.31
C SER A 96 12.99 -3.30 3.65
N GLY A 97 14.05 -3.36 4.47
CA GLY A 97 14.80 -2.19 4.94
C GLY A 97 13.98 -1.24 5.79
N ASP A 98 12.88 -1.74 6.37
CA ASP A 98 11.94 -0.97 7.20
C ASP A 98 11.59 -1.74 8.48
N GLU A 99 10.60 -1.25 9.24
CA GLU A 99 10.22 -1.77 10.56
C GLU A 99 9.79 -3.25 10.50
N PHE A 100 9.34 -3.75 9.34
CA PHE A 100 8.99 -5.16 9.19
C PHE A 100 10.22 -6.09 9.19
N GLU A 101 11.37 -5.61 8.73
CA GLU A 101 12.62 -6.37 8.79
C GLU A 101 13.13 -6.49 10.23
N GLU A 102 13.06 -5.40 10.99
CA GLU A 102 13.38 -5.40 12.43
C GLU A 102 12.41 -6.29 13.23
N LEU A 103 11.12 -6.22 12.91
CA LEU A 103 10.10 -7.08 13.52
C LEU A 103 10.37 -8.56 13.21
N ALA A 104 10.76 -8.89 11.99
CA ALA A 104 11.13 -10.25 11.61
C ALA A 104 12.35 -10.75 12.37
N ALA A 105 13.37 -9.90 12.54
CA ALA A 105 14.55 -10.24 13.35
C ALA A 105 14.18 -10.50 14.81
N SER A 106 13.34 -9.65 15.40
CA SER A 106 12.85 -9.81 16.77
C SER A 106 12.01 -11.07 16.95
N PHE A 107 11.12 -11.35 16.00
CA PHE A 107 10.32 -12.57 15.93
C PHE A 107 11.20 -13.83 15.88
N ASN A 108 12.20 -13.87 14.99
CA ASN A 108 13.12 -15.01 14.87
C ASN A 108 13.95 -15.22 16.15
N SER A 109 14.37 -14.13 16.82
CA SER A 109 15.05 -14.20 18.11
C SER A 109 14.17 -14.85 19.19
N MET A 110 12.89 -14.47 19.24
CA MET A 110 11.91 -15.10 20.12
C MET A 110 11.72 -16.59 19.80
N ALA A 111 11.52 -16.93 18.53
CA ALA A 111 11.35 -18.31 18.06
C ALA A 111 12.54 -19.19 18.46
N SER A 112 13.76 -18.68 18.28
CA SER A 112 14.99 -19.39 18.64
C SER A 112 15.09 -19.64 20.16
N ARG A 113 14.71 -18.66 20.99
CA ARG A 113 14.69 -18.83 22.45
C ARG A 113 13.68 -19.89 22.87
N LEU A 114 12.48 -19.86 22.28
CA LEU A 114 11.44 -20.83 22.57
C LEU A 114 11.87 -22.26 22.19
N GLY A 115 12.46 -22.44 21.01
CA GLY A 115 13.00 -23.74 20.59
C GLY A 115 14.10 -24.27 21.51
N LYS A 116 15.01 -23.39 21.98
CA LYS A 116 16.02 -23.77 22.97
C LYS A 116 15.41 -24.21 24.30
N GLN A 117 14.40 -23.49 24.79
CA GLN A 117 13.70 -23.85 26.02
C GLN A 117 12.99 -25.20 25.89
N PHE A 118 12.33 -25.45 24.76
CA PHE A 118 11.65 -26.72 24.50
C PHE A 118 12.62 -27.90 24.44
N ASN A 119 13.73 -27.76 23.70
CA ASN A 119 14.78 -28.78 23.63
C ASN A 119 15.40 -29.06 25.01
N THR A 120 15.58 -28.03 25.83
CA THR A 120 16.08 -28.19 27.20
C THR A 120 15.10 -29.02 28.04
N LEU A 121 13.80 -28.76 27.95
CA LEU A 121 12.78 -29.53 28.67
C LEU A 121 12.74 -31.00 28.24
N ILE A 122 12.87 -31.28 26.93
CA ILE A 122 12.95 -32.65 26.40
C ILE A 122 14.18 -33.35 26.96
N THR A 123 15.35 -32.71 26.88
CA THR A 123 16.61 -33.28 27.36
C THR A 123 16.55 -33.60 28.86
N LEU A 124 15.94 -32.73 29.65
CA LEU A 124 15.76 -32.96 31.09
C LEU A 124 14.87 -34.19 31.37
N ASN A 125 13.77 -34.36 30.64
CA ASN A 125 12.90 -35.52 30.79
C ASN A 125 13.61 -36.83 30.39
N GLU A 126 14.41 -36.80 29.32
CA GLU A 126 15.24 -37.95 28.92
C GLU A 126 16.26 -38.33 30.01
N ILE A 127 16.90 -37.34 30.62
CA ILE A 127 17.83 -37.56 31.76
C ILE A 127 17.08 -38.17 32.95
N ASP A 128 15.94 -37.61 33.35
CA ASP A 128 15.14 -38.12 34.48
C ASP A 128 14.73 -39.58 34.27
N ARG A 129 14.30 -39.94 33.04
CA ARG A 129 13.98 -41.33 32.69
C ARG A 129 15.19 -42.25 32.71
N ALA A 130 16.34 -41.81 32.20
CA ALA A 130 17.56 -42.60 32.21
C ALA A 130 18.04 -42.88 33.65
N ILE A 131 17.95 -41.88 34.52
CA ILE A 131 18.30 -42.02 35.95
C ILE A 131 17.37 -43.03 36.63
N LEU A 132 16.04 -42.88 36.49
CA LEU A 132 15.06 -43.79 37.10
C LEU A 132 15.23 -45.24 36.63
N SER A 133 15.46 -45.47 35.34
CA SER A 133 15.69 -46.81 34.79
C SER A 133 16.97 -47.45 35.34
N SER A 134 18.03 -46.66 35.52
CA SER A 134 19.30 -47.18 36.05
C SER A 134 19.19 -47.57 37.54
N LEU A 135 18.47 -46.78 38.35
CA LEU A 135 18.24 -47.01 39.78
C LEU A 135 17.32 -48.22 40.06
N GLU A 136 16.29 -48.45 39.24
CA GLU A 136 15.44 -49.65 39.39
C GLU A 136 16.22 -50.94 39.11
N THR A 137 17.15 -50.91 38.15
CA THR A 137 17.96 -52.08 37.81
C THR A 137 18.90 -52.47 38.95
N GLU A 138 19.52 -51.50 39.64
CA GLU A 138 20.32 -51.77 40.85
C GLU A 138 19.48 -52.41 41.97
N LYS A 139 18.26 -51.89 42.19
CA LYS A 139 17.39 -52.36 43.27
C LYS A 139 16.85 -53.76 43.05
N ILE A 140 16.62 -54.16 41.79
CA ILE A 140 16.21 -55.53 41.44
C ILE A 140 17.35 -56.53 41.70
N VAL A 141 18.62 -56.13 41.46
CA VAL A 141 19.78 -56.99 41.73
C VAL A 141 19.97 -57.20 43.24
N GLU A 142 19.74 -56.17 44.06
CA GLU A 142 19.84 -56.26 45.52
C GLU A 142 18.78 -57.20 46.13
N VAL A 143 17.54 -57.18 45.61
CA VAL A 143 16.44 -58.07 46.07
C VAL A 143 16.64 -59.52 45.66
N MET A 144 17.35 -59.80 44.56
CA MET A 144 17.66 -61.17 44.13
C MET A 144 18.86 -61.79 44.86
N LEU A 145 19.69 -60.98 45.51
CA LEU A 145 20.87 -61.42 46.27
C LEU A 145 20.60 -61.59 47.78
N THR A 146 19.38 -61.36 48.24
CA THR A 146 18.93 -61.56 49.64
C THR A 146 17.90 -62.68 49.72
#